data_AF-A0A9E4R7L2-F1
#
_entry.id   AF-A0A9E4R7L2-F1
#
_cell.length_a   1.000
_cell.length_b   1.000
_cell.length_c   1.000
_cell.angle_alpha   90.00
_cell.angle_beta   90.00
_cell.angle_gamma   90.00
#
_symmetry.space_group_name_H-M   'P 1'
#
loop_
_entity.id
_entity.type
_entity.pdbx_description
1 polymer ?
#
loop_
_entity_poly.entity_id
_entity_poly.type
_entity_poly.pdbx_seq_one_letter_code
_entity_poly.pdbx_strand_id
1 'polypeptide(L)'
;ESANSEQRAENLNTSMTAGESVSSRAALVRSTEELIDSLHSLSPPDRAQSLHDEAEEHFGRILVWLTLELQAAETQDNTPLKAANAMIPELRARDFTLKRNLSNLQFIFNIDQ
;
A
#
# COMPACT_ATOMS: atom_id res chain seq x y z
N GLU A 1 -12.80 10.30 10.65
CA GLU A 1 -12.76 9.35 11.78
C GLU A 1 -13.28 7.95 11.45
N SER A 2 -14.26 7.76 10.56
CA SER A 2 -14.90 6.45 10.34
C SER A 2 -14.01 5.33 9.79
N ALA A 3 -13.03 5.65 8.93
CA ALA A 3 -12.15 4.65 8.33
C ALA A 3 -11.26 3.91 9.36
N ASN A 4 -10.86 4.60 10.44
CA ASN A 4 -10.08 3.99 11.52
C ASN A 4 -10.93 3.02 12.36
N SER A 5 -12.18 3.43 12.61
CA SER A 5 -13.15 2.63 13.36
C SER A 5 -13.57 1.37 12.59
N GLU A 6 -13.71 1.45 11.27
CA GLU A 6 -13.98 0.29 10.40
C GLU A 6 -12.81 -0.70 10.40
N GLN A 7 -11.57 -0.24 10.21
CA GLN A 7 -10.38 -1.10 10.27
C GLN A 7 -10.21 -1.75 11.65
N ARG A 8 -10.52 -1.03 12.74
CA ARG A 8 -10.51 -1.58 14.10
C ARG A 8 -11.61 -2.61 14.31
N ALA A 9 -12.82 -2.35 13.84
CA ALA A 9 -13.94 -3.28 13.96
C ALA A 9 -13.69 -4.58 13.17
N GLU A 10 -13.08 -4.48 11.99
CA GLU A 10 -12.72 -5.63 11.18
C GLU A 10 -11.60 -6.45 11.82
N ASN A 11 -10.53 -5.81 12.31
CA ASN A 11 -9.46 -6.49 13.06
C ASN A 11 -9.96 -7.15 14.36
N LEU A 12 -10.98 -6.58 15.03
CA LEU A 12 -11.61 -7.18 16.21
C LEU A 12 -12.50 -8.38 15.87
N ASN A 13 -13.08 -8.41 14.67
CA ASN A 13 -13.95 -9.49 14.20
C ASN A 13 -13.15 -10.66 13.59
N THR A 14 -11.96 -10.39 13.06
CA THR A 14 -11.01 -11.44 12.69
C THR A 14 -10.27 -11.91 13.93
N SER A 15 -10.63 -13.07 14.47
CA SER A 15 -9.87 -13.72 15.56
C SER A 15 -8.51 -14.23 15.04
N MET A 16 -7.63 -13.32 14.62
CA MET A 16 -6.22 -13.61 14.39
C MET A 16 -5.48 -13.43 15.71
N THR A 17 -4.72 -14.44 16.09
CA THR A 17 -3.78 -14.31 17.20
C THR A 17 -2.73 -13.24 16.88
N ALA A 18 -2.11 -12.67 17.92
CA ALA A 18 -1.04 -11.68 17.73
C ALA A 18 0.09 -12.21 16.82
N GLY A 19 0.42 -13.50 16.92
CA GLY A 19 1.43 -14.14 16.07
C GLY A 19 1.02 -14.25 14.60
N GLU A 20 -0.24 -14.59 14.30
CA GLU A 20 -0.77 -14.59 12.93
C GLU A 20 -0.83 -13.17 12.36
N SER A 21 -1.18 -12.20 13.19
CA SER A 21 -1.24 -10.77 12.87
C SER A 21 0.12 -10.22 12.42
N VAL A 22 1.18 -10.53 13.17
CA VAL A 22 2.56 -10.17 12.83
C VAL A 22 3.00 -10.90 11.57
N SER A 23 2.76 -12.21 11.48
CA SER A 23 3.19 -13.02 10.32
C SER A 23 2.55 -12.56 9.01
N SER A 24 1.25 -12.24 9.04
CA SER A 24 0.53 -11.71 7.88
C SER A 24 1.07 -10.35 7.43
N ARG A 25 1.29 -9.42 8.38
CA ARG A 25 1.86 -8.10 8.09
C ARG A 25 3.29 -8.20 7.55
N ALA A 26 4.12 -9.07 8.11
CA ALA A 26 5.48 -9.31 7.63
C ALA A 26 5.49 -9.88 6.20
N ALA A 27 4.57 -10.79 5.88
CA ALA A 27 4.41 -11.30 4.53
C ALA A 27 3.99 -10.20 3.53
N LEU A 28 3.11 -9.28 3.95
CA LEU A 28 2.69 -8.14 3.13
C LEU A 28 3.84 -7.14 2.89
N VAL A 29 4.63 -6.82 3.92
CA VAL A 29 5.82 -5.97 3.79
C VAL A 29 6.76 -6.58 2.75
N ARG A 30 7.12 -7.85 2.92
CA ARG A 30 8.03 -8.56 1.99
C ARG A 30 7.49 -8.61 0.56
N SER A 31 6.21 -8.95 0.40
CA SER A 31 5.57 -8.99 -0.93
C SER A 31 5.61 -7.62 -1.62
N THR A 32 5.47 -6.54 -0.84
CA THR A 32 5.54 -5.16 -1.36
C THR A 32 6.97 -4.77 -1.73
N GLU A 33 7.97 -5.18 -0.95
CA GLU A 33 9.39 -5.00 -1.31
C GLU A 33 9.71 -5.71 -2.63
N GLU A 34 9.31 -6.98 -2.77
CA GLU A 34 9.51 -7.76 -3.98
C GLU A 34 8.80 -7.14 -5.21
N LEU A 35 7.61 -6.54 -5.00
CA LEU A 35 6.90 -5.80 -6.04
C LEU A 35 7.63 -4.52 -6.46
N ILE A 36 8.16 -3.75 -5.50
CA ILE A 36 8.93 -2.53 -5.78
C ILE A 36 10.21 -2.88 -6.54
N ASP A 37 10.92 -3.93 -6.14
CA ASP A 37 12.11 -4.41 -6.86
C ASP A 37 11.76 -4.85 -8.28
N SER A 38 10.64 -5.54 -8.44
CA SER A 38 10.13 -5.91 -9.77
C SER A 38 9.82 -4.68 -10.61
N LEU A 39 9.20 -3.66 -10.01
CA LEU A 39 8.90 -2.38 -10.67
C LEU A 39 10.19 -1.69 -11.12
N HIS A 40 11.17 -1.49 -10.24
CA HIS A 40 12.46 -0.89 -10.59
C HIS A 40 13.22 -1.65 -11.71
N SER A 41 12.95 -2.94 -11.88
CA SER A 41 13.55 -3.74 -12.96
C SER A 41 12.90 -3.54 -14.33
N LEU A 42 11.72 -2.91 -14.38
CA LEU A 42 11.05 -2.59 -15.64
C LEU A 42 11.71 -1.37 -16.30
N SER A 43 11.79 -1.41 -17.63
CA SER A 43 12.14 -0.24 -18.42
C SER A 43 10.85 0.30 -19.06
N PRO A 44 10.18 1.29 -18.45
CA PRO A 44 8.96 1.84 -19.01
C PRO A 44 9.27 2.58 -20.33
N PRO A 45 8.35 2.56 -21.31
CA PRO A 45 8.44 3.45 -22.45
C PRO A 45 8.25 4.91 -22.00
N ASP A 46 8.83 5.89 -22.72
CA ASP A 46 8.79 7.32 -22.36
C ASP A 46 7.39 7.83 -21.98
N ARG A 47 6.36 7.37 -22.72
CA ARG A 47 4.96 7.78 -22.50
C ARG A 47 4.36 7.22 -21.20
N ALA A 48 4.94 6.17 -20.62
CA ALA A 48 4.53 5.56 -19.37
C ALA A 48 5.48 5.89 -18.20
N GLN A 49 6.55 6.66 -18.42
CA GLN A 49 7.51 7.03 -17.37
C GLN A 49 6.82 7.69 -16.18
N SER A 50 5.94 8.66 -16.41
CA SER A 50 5.23 9.32 -15.31
C SER A 50 4.30 8.39 -14.52
N LEU A 51 3.71 7.38 -15.17
CA LEU A 51 2.90 6.37 -14.47
C LEU A 51 3.80 5.43 -13.65
N HIS A 52 4.98 5.11 -14.19
CA HIS A 52 5.97 4.30 -13.51
C HIS A 52 6.47 4.98 -12.23
N ASP A 53 6.89 6.25 -12.34
CA ASP A 53 7.34 7.06 -11.20
C ASP A 53 6.21 7.18 -10.14
N GLU A 54 4.97 7.38 -10.58
CA GLU A 54 3.82 7.44 -9.68
C GLU A 54 3.55 6.12 -8.96
N ALA A 55 3.70 4.99 -9.67
CA ALA A 55 3.57 3.66 -9.09
C ALA A 55 4.67 3.40 -8.06
N GLU A 56 5.92 3.77 -8.35
CA GLU A 56 7.05 3.65 -7.43
C GLU A 56 6.79 4.44 -6.14
N GLU A 57 6.39 5.71 -6.27
CA GLU A 57 6.07 6.54 -5.11
C GLU A 57 4.91 5.96 -4.30
N HIS A 58 3.86 5.46 -4.98
CA HIS A 58 2.70 4.89 -4.32
C HIS A 58 3.05 3.62 -3.54
N PHE A 59 3.75 2.67 -4.16
CA PHE A 59 4.17 1.43 -3.50
C PHE A 59 5.19 1.71 -2.39
N GLY A 60 6.10 2.66 -2.57
CA GLY A 60 6.99 3.11 -1.51
C GLY A 60 6.24 3.64 -0.28
N ARG A 61 5.15 4.40 -0.48
CA ARG A 61 4.28 4.85 0.62
C ARG A 61 3.50 3.71 1.27
N ILE A 62 3.02 2.74 0.48
CA ILE A 62 2.39 1.52 1.02
C ILE A 62 3.38 0.74 1.89
N LEU A 63 4.63 0.59 1.46
CA LEU A 63 5.67 -0.11 2.22
C LEU A 63 5.92 0.55 3.58
N VAL A 64 6.01 1.88 3.61
CA VAL A 64 6.14 2.63 4.88
C VAL A 64 4.94 2.38 5.79
N TRP A 65 3.72 2.41 5.23
CA TRP A 65 2.50 2.15 5.99
C TRP A 65 2.44 0.72 6.56
N LEU A 66 2.75 -0.29 5.74
CA LEU A 66 2.79 -1.70 6.17
C LEU A 66 3.86 -1.95 7.24
N THR A 67 5.01 -1.30 7.12
CA THR A 67 6.08 -1.37 8.13
C THR A 67 5.61 -0.80 9.48
N LEU A 68 4.87 0.31 9.47
CA LEU A 68 4.30 0.89 10.69
C LEU A 68 3.21 -0.01 11.30
N GLU A 69 2.37 -0.63 10.48
CA GLU A 69 1.39 -1.64 10.92
C GLU A 69 2.06 -2.87 11.53
N LEU A 70 3.14 -3.36 10.92
CA LEU A 70 3.95 -4.46 11.47
C LEU A 70 4.55 -4.07 12.82
N GLN A 71 5.19 -2.90 12.89
CA GLN A 71 5.79 -2.42 14.13
C GLN A 71 4.75 -2.28 15.25
N ALA A 72 3.55 -1.78 14.95
CA ALA A 72 2.44 -1.71 15.92
C ALA A 72 2.03 -3.11 16.41
N ALA A 73 1.97 -4.10 15.51
CA ALA A 73 1.62 -5.47 15.85
C ALA A 73 2.69 -6.16 16.73
N GLU A 74 3.98 -5.91 16.44
CA GLU A 74 5.11 -6.49 17.18
C GLU A 74 5.28 -5.86 18.57
N THR A 75 5.22 -4.53 18.64
CA THR A 75 5.46 -3.78 19.89
C THR A 75 4.22 -3.65 20.76
N GLN A 76 3.04 -3.96 20.22
CA GLN A 76 1.73 -3.65 20.81
C GLN A 76 1.59 -2.16 21.19
N ASP A 77 2.39 -1.29 20.56
CA ASP A 77 2.33 0.15 20.75
C ASP A 77 1.35 0.78 19.76
N ASN A 78 0.58 1.74 20.25
CA ASN A 78 -0.33 2.54 19.45
C ASN A 78 0.38 3.69 18.71
N THR A 79 1.64 4.01 19.04
CA THR A 79 2.38 5.10 18.37
C THR A 79 2.60 4.82 16.87
N PRO A 80 3.14 3.66 16.46
CA PRO A 80 3.27 3.34 15.03
C PRO A 80 1.90 3.23 14.35
N LEU A 81 0.89 2.72 15.05
CA LEU A 81 -0.48 2.62 14.54
C LEU A 81 -1.08 4.01 14.24
N LYS A 82 -0.82 5.01 15.08
CA LYS A 82 -1.27 6.40 14.82
C LYS A 82 -0.61 6.97 13.57
N ALA A 83 0.70 6.74 13.40
CA ALA A 83 1.42 7.17 12.22
C ALA A 83 0.89 6.48 10.95
N ALA A 84 0.67 5.16 11.00
CA ALA A 84 0.07 4.41 9.90
C ALA A 84 -1.30 4.98 9.52
N ASN A 85 -2.16 5.23 10.52
CA ASN A 85 -3.49 5.78 10.28
C ASN A 85 -3.49 7.20 9.70
N ALA A 86 -2.49 8.02 10.02
CA ALA A 86 -2.33 9.35 9.45
C ALA A 86 -1.99 9.31 7.94
N MET A 87 -1.45 8.19 7.44
CA MET A 87 -1.10 8.01 6.03
C MET A 87 -2.30 7.62 5.16
N ILE A 88 -3.39 7.11 5.74
CA ILE A 88 -4.56 6.62 4.99
C ILE A 88 -5.10 7.65 3.96
N PRO A 89 -5.25 8.95 4.29
CA PRO A 89 -5.73 9.93 3.31
C PRO A 89 -4.77 10.10 2.12
N GLU A 90 -3.47 10.11 2.36
CA GLU A 90 -2.44 10.19 1.30
C GLU A 90 -2.51 8.95 0.41
N LEU A 91 -2.55 7.75 1.01
CA LEU A 91 -2.60 6.48 0.28
C LEU A 91 -3.83 6.39 -0.62
N ARG A 92 -4.99 6.83 -0.12
CA ARG A 92 -6.23 6.89 -0.92
C ARG A 92 -6.13 7.87 -2.09
N ALA A 93 -5.54 9.04 -1.87
CA ALA A 93 -5.37 10.03 -2.94
C ALA A 93 -4.40 9.54 -4.03
N ARG A 94 -3.32 8.87 -3.63
CA ARG A 94 -2.34 8.27 -4.55
C ARG A 94 -2.94 7.10 -5.32
N ASP A 95 -3.65 6.19 -4.67
CA ASP A 95 -4.35 5.07 -5.33
C ASP A 95 -5.35 5.57 -6.38
N PHE A 96 -6.14 6.60 -6.04
CA PHE A 96 -7.06 7.22 -7.00
C PHE A 96 -6.33 7.80 -8.22
N THR A 97 -5.24 8.52 -7.99
CA THR A 97 -4.48 9.18 -9.07
C THR A 97 -3.81 8.14 -9.97
N LEU A 98 -3.20 7.11 -9.38
CA LEU A 98 -2.56 6.01 -10.09
C LEU A 98 -3.56 5.24 -10.96
N LYS A 99 -4.72 4.87 -10.40
CA LYS A 99 -5.79 4.19 -11.16
C LYS A 99 -6.27 5.03 -12.33
N ARG A 100 -6.49 6.33 -12.11
CA ARG A 100 -6.91 7.26 -13.18
C ARG A 100 -5.87 7.32 -14.30
N ASN A 101 -4.59 7.47 -13.95
CA ASN A 101 -3.51 7.61 -14.93
C ASN A 101 -3.26 6.28 -15.68
N LEU A 102 -3.43 5.14 -15.01
CA LEU A 102 -3.41 3.82 -15.63
C LEU A 102 -4.54 3.67 -16.66
N SER A 103 -5.78 4.01 -16.29
CA SER A 103 -6.91 3.97 -17.23
C SER A 103 -6.71 4.88 -18.45
N ASN A 104 -6.12 6.07 -18.25
CA ASN A 104 -5.79 6.97 -19.35
C ASN A 104 -4.78 6.35 -20.32
N LEU A 105 -3.73 5.70 -19.80
CA LEU A 105 -2.73 5.04 -20.63
C LEU A 105 -3.31 3.82 -21.36
N GLN A 106 -4.13 3.01 -20.68
CA GLN A 106 -4.86 1.90 -21.30
C GLN A 106 -5.71 2.38 -22.48
N PHE A 107 -6.45 3.47 -22.30
CA PHE A 107 -7.23 4.09 -23.37
C PHE A 107 -6.35 4.57 -24.54
N ILE A 108 -5.26 5.29 -24.26
CA ILE A 108 -4.35 5.81 -25.30
C ILE A 108 -3.69 4.68 -26.10
N PHE A 109 -3.32 3.59 -25.44
CA PHE A 109 -2.66 2.45 -26.07
C PHE A 109 -3.64 1.39 -26.60
N ASN A 110 -4.95 1.61 -26.45
CA ASN A 110 -5.99 0.64 -26.80
C ASN A 110 -5.71 -0.75 -26.20
N ILE A 111 -5.26 -0.76 -24.94
CA ILE A 111 -5.03 -1.96 -24.15
C ILE A 111 -6.33 -2.22 -23.40
N ASP A 112 -7.23 -3.00 -24.01
CA ASP A 112 -8.40 -3.52 -23.33
C ASP A 112 -7.96 -4.59 -22.30
N GLN A 113 -8.63 -4.61 -21.15
CA GLN A 113 -8.48 -5.65 -20.11
C GLN A 113 -9.23 -6.92 -20.49
#